data_AF-A0A5C9E555-F1
#
_entry.id   AF-A0A5C9E555-F1
#
_cell.length_a   1.000
_cell.length_b   1.000
_cell.length_c   1.000
_cell.angle_alpha   90.00
_cell.angle_beta   90.00
_cell.angle_gamma   90.00
#
_symmetry.space_group_name_H-M   'P 1'
#
loop_
_entity.id
_entity.type
_entity.pdbx_description
1 polymer ?
#
loop_
_entity_poly.entity_id
_entity_poly.type
_entity_poly.pdbx_seq_one_letter_code
_entity_poly.pdbx_strand_id
1 'polypeptide(L)'
;MMTQDWGSRATTQEDNSIVKLFIHGSVLQLLVLGIYVPAFLLMRDVNWYYNFEMILGFLLVGSIFIIFVLGWGNSLLAESLWGIRTEKDCSSFLGQGVLFLIMGAFFFPIYLTLPMLFLPIGFTWGDIILIPFFLVASIISGYLGRHIAPEFEGSQERREEFASVRDRHEKCPVCGRFFNTKSAEKSISGYIICPYCKSEAIRSRSQPDIEF
;
A
#
# COMPACT_ATOMS: atom_id res chain seq x y z
N MET A 1 32.94 14.78 7.06
CA MET A 1 31.81 14.78 6.10
C MET A 1 31.68 13.36 5.57
N MET A 2 30.75 12.57 6.12
CA MET A 2 30.54 11.17 5.76
C MET A 2 29.43 11.10 4.72
N THR A 3 29.78 10.82 3.47
CA THR A 3 28.83 10.44 2.43
C THR A 3 28.42 9.00 2.69
N GLN A 4 27.26 8.80 3.31
CA GLN A 4 26.64 7.49 3.39
C GLN A 4 26.31 7.02 1.97
N ASP A 5 26.88 5.89 1.61
CA ASP A 5 26.71 5.23 0.33
C ASP A 5 25.34 4.53 0.33
N TRP A 6 24.33 5.19 -0.24
CA TRP A 6 22.94 4.71 -0.33
C TRP A 6 22.73 3.76 -1.54
N GLY A 7 23.75 3.50 -2.35
CA GLY A 7 23.62 2.79 -3.63
C GLY A 7 23.48 1.27 -3.56
N SER A 8 23.78 0.63 -2.43
CA SER A 8 23.93 -0.84 -2.37
C SER A 8 22.79 -1.61 -1.68
N ARG A 9 21.73 -0.94 -1.22
CA ARG A 9 20.59 -1.61 -0.53
C ARG A 9 19.40 -1.97 -1.42
N ALA A 10 19.48 -1.72 -2.74
CA ALA A 10 18.34 -1.92 -3.64
C ALA A 10 18.15 -3.38 -4.11
N THR A 11 19.18 -4.24 -4.01
CA THR A 11 19.19 -5.55 -4.70
C THR A 11 18.96 -6.78 -3.82
N THR A 12 18.73 -6.63 -2.51
CA THR A 12 18.43 -7.74 -1.58
C THR A 12 16.97 -7.78 -1.10
N GLN A 13 16.09 -6.95 -1.67
CA GLN A 13 14.71 -6.78 -1.18
C GLN A 13 13.66 -7.63 -1.91
N GLU A 14 14.01 -8.42 -2.93
CA GLU A 14 13.05 -9.26 -3.66
C GLU A 14 12.74 -10.61 -2.98
N ASP A 15 13.74 -11.22 -2.32
CA ASP A 15 13.69 -12.65 -1.95
C ASP A 15 12.67 -13.02 -0.84
N ASN A 16 12.01 -12.05 -0.20
CA ASN A 16 11.00 -12.29 0.85
C ASN A 16 9.70 -11.50 0.67
N SER A 17 9.42 -11.01 -0.55
CA SER A 17 8.25 -10.16 -0.81
C SER A 17 6.91 -10.87 -0.50
N ILE A 18 6.75 -12.14 -0.90
CA ILE A 18 5.50 -12.91 -0.68
C ILE A 18 5.26 -13.17 0.81
N VAL A 19 6.29 -13.57 1.55
CA VAL A 19 6.17 -13.84 2.99
C VAL A 19 5.78 -12.57 3.75
N LYS A 20 6.37 -11.42 3.39
CA LYS A 20 5.98 -10.12 3.96
C LYS A 20 4.54 -9.75 3.63
N LEU A 21 4.09 -9.98 2.40
CA LEU A 21 2.68 -9.77 2.02
C LEU A 21 1.76 -10.65 2.86
N PHE A 22 2.09 -11.94 2.97
CA PHE A 22 1.32 -12.88 3.77
C PHE A 22 1.24 -12.47 5.25
N ILE A 23 2.36 -12.11 5.88
CA ILE A 23 2.39 -11.64 7.28
C ILE A 23 1.56 -10.37 7.44
N HIS A 24 1.78 -9.37 6.58
CA HIS A 24 1.06 -8.10 6.64
C HIS A 24 -0.45 -8.34 6.56
N GLY A 25 -0.91 -9.08 5.56
CA GLY A 25 -2.34 -9.30 5.40
C GLY A 25 -2.92 -10.30 6.39
N SER A 26 -2.16 -11.28 6.91
CA SER A 26 -2.64 -12.16 7.98
C SER A 26 -2.95 -11.37 9.24
N VAL A 27 -2.08 -10.42 9.63
CA VAL A 27 -2.32 -9.55 10.79
C VAL A 27 -3.54 -8.67 10.56
N LEU A 28 -3.68 -8.07 9.38
CA LEU A 28 -4.87 -7.28 9.04
C LEU A 28 -6.15 -8.12 9.04
N GLN A 29 -6.13 -9.32 8.46
CA GLN A 29 -7.28 -10.22 8.44
C GLN A 29 -7.68 -10.68 9.84
N LEU A 30 -6.71 -10.95 10.72
CA LEU A 30 -6.98 -11.28 12.12
C LEU A 30 -7.57 -10.09 12.89
N LEU A 31 -7.09 -8.86 12.63
CA LEU A 31 -7.69 -7.64 13.20
C LEU A 31 -9.14 -7.47 12.74
N VAL A 32 -9.39 -7.61 11.44
CA VAL A 32 -10.73 -7.59 10.85
C VAL A 32 -11.60 -8.67 11.49
N LEU A 33 -11.16 -9.92 11.54
CA LEU A 33 -11.91 -11.02 12.14
C LEU A 33 -12.21 -10.77 13.63
N GLY A 34 -11.22 -10.28 14.39
CA GLY A 34 -11.34 -9.93 15.79
C GLY A 34 -12.32 -8.79 16.07
N ILE A 35 -12.60 -7.95 15.07
CA ILE A 35 -13.63 -6.90 15.12
C ILE A 35 -14.99 -7.45 14.70
N TYR A 36 -15.05 -8.12 13.55
CA TYR A 36 -16.31 -8.55 12.92
C TYR A 36 -16.98 -9.70 13.67
N VAL A 37 -16.23 -10.66 14.23
CA VAL A 37 -16.81 -11.79 14.96
C VAL A 37 -17.56 -11.33 16.22
N PRO A 38 -16.95 -10.53 17.12
CA PRO A 38 -17.69 -9.98 18.26
C PRO A 38 -18.86 -9.10 17.82
N ALA A 39 -18.69 -8.26 16.79
CA ALA A 39 -19.78 -7.43 16.26
C ALA A 39 -20.96 -8.28 15.78
N PHE A 40 -20.69 -9.38 15.06
CA PHE A 40 -21.72 -10.31 14.61
C PHE A 40 -22.41 -11.03 15.77
N LEU A 41 -21.65 -11.52 16.76
CA LEU A 41 -22.21 -12.17 17.95
C LEU A 41 -23.10 -11.21 18.75
N LEU A 42 -22.66 -9.96 18.91
CA LEU A 42 -23.46 -8.90 19.54
C LEU A 42 -24.74 -8.64 18.73
N MET A 43 -24.65 -8.48 17.41
CA MET A 43 -25.82 -8.25 16.55
C MET A 43 -26.80 -9.43 16.51
N ARG A 44 -26.31 -10.66 16.68
CA ARG A 44 -27.16 -11.86 16.74
C ARG A 44 -27.98 -11.91 18.03
N ASP A 45 -27.34 -11.60 19.16
CA ASP A 45 -27.94 -11.77 20.49
C ASP A 45 -28.67 -10.49 20.97
N VAL A 46 -28.47 -9.35 20.30
CA VAL A 46 -29.25 -8.12 20.53
C VAL A 46 -30.66 -8.27 19.97
N ASN A 47 -31.65 -8.25 20.86
CA ASN A 47 -33.05 -8.17 20.47
C ASN A 47 -33.32 -6.80 19.81
N TRP A 48 -33.40 -6.80 18.48
CA TRP A 48 -33.41 -5.61 17.61
C TRP A 48 -34.45 -4.55 17.98
N TYR A 49 -35.57 -4.98 18.55
CA TYR A 49 -36.69 -4.09 18.91
C TYR A 49 -36.47 -3.25 20.18
N TYR A 50 -35.59 -3.67 21.09
CA TYR A 50 -35.41 -2.99 22.40
C TYR A 50 -34.12 -2.18 22.52
N ASN A 51 -33.24 -2.23 21.51
CA ASN A 51 -31.87 -1.73 21.62
C ASN A 51 -31.45 -0.86 20.42
N PHE A 52 -32.39 -0.17 19.77
CA PHE A 52 -32.09 0.65 18.60
C PHE A 52 -31.00 1.70 18.88
N GLU A 53 -31.03 2.35 20.04
CA GLU A 53 -30.01 3.32 20.47
C GLU A 53 -28.62 2.69 20.63
N MET A 54 -28.56 1.48 21.17
CA MET A 54 -27.30 0.73 21.33
C MET A 54 -26.73 0.31 19.97
N ILE A 55 -27.59 -0.14 19.05
CA ILE A 55 -27.20 -0.48 17.67
C ILE A 55 -26.68 0.76 16.95
N LEU A 56 -27.38 1.89 17.05
CA LEU A 56 -26.96 3.15 16.44
C LEU A 56 -25.64 3.66 17.02
N GLY A 57 -25.47 3.60 18.34
CA GLY A 57 -24.23 3.95 19.02
C GLY A 57 -23.06 3.06 18.61
N PHE A 58 -23.28 1.75 18.49
CA PHE A 58 -22.28 0.81 17.99
C PHE A 58 -21.91 1.09 16.53
N LEU A 59 -22.90 1.37 15.68
CA LEU A 59 -22.67 1.71 14.27
C LEU A 59 -21.89 3.02 14.11
N LEU A 60 -22.17 4.05 14.92
CA LEU A 60 -21.46 5.33 14.82
C LEU A 60 -20.10 5.31 15.51
N VAL A 61 -20.06 5.03 16.82
CA VAL A 61 -18.83 5.10 17.62
C VAL A 61 -17.94 3.90 17.34
N GLY A 62 -18.52 2.72 17.21
CA GLY A 62 -17.79 1.50 16.92
C GLY A 62 -17.14 1.54 15.54
N SER A 63 -17.83 2.01 14.50
CA SER A 63 -17.22 2.12 13.16
C SER A 63 -16.06 3.11 13.11
N ILE A 64 -16.16 4.25 13.79
CA ILE A 64 -15.05 5.21 13.90
C ILE A 64 -13.86 4.56 14.58
N PHE A 65 -14.07 3.87 15.71
CA PHE A 65 -12.99 3.18 16.40
C PHE A 65 -12.34 2.10 15.52
N ILE A 66 -13.15 1.32 14.80
CA ILE A 66 -12.68 0.29 13.86
C ILE A 66 -11.83 0.90 12.75
N ILE A 67 -12.30 2.00 12.14
CA ILE A 67 -11.56 2.74 11.11
C ILE A 67 -10.18 3.14 11.65
N PHE A 68 -10.12 3.73 12.84
CA PHE A 68 -8.85 4.13 13.45
C PHE A 68 -7.92 2.94 13.70
N VAL A 69 -8.44 1.84 14.26
CA VAL A 69 -7.62 0.65 14.56
C VAL A 69 -7.08 0.01 13.28
N LEU A 70 -7.89 -0.09 12.23
CA LEU A 70 -7.46 -0.65 10.94
C LEU A 70 -6.43 0.25 10.26
N GLY A 71 -6.64 1.57 10.25
CA GLY A 71 -5.69 2.52 9.68
C GLY A 71 -4.36 2.55 10.44
N TRP A 72 -4.42 2.58 11.78
CA TRP A 72 -3.24 2.51 12.62
C TRP A 72 -2.47 1.19 12.47
N GLY A 73 -3.18 0.06 12.45
CA GLY A 73 -2.60 -1.26 12.23
C GLY A 73 -1.89 -1.37 10.87
N ASN A 74 -2.51 -0.86 9.81
CA ASN A 74 -1.90 -0.83 8.49
C ASN A 74 -0.64 0.05 8.45
N SER A 75 -0.69 1.25 9.04
CA SER A 75 0.45 2.17 9.13
C SER A 75 1.64 1.54 9.86
N LEU A 76 1.41 0.85 11.00
CA LEU A 76 2.46 0.12 11.72
C LEU A 76 3.04 -1.06 10.93
N LEU A 77 2.19 -1.80 10.21
CA LEU A 77 2.63 -2.91 9.36
C LEU A 77 3.38 -2.42 8.12
N ALA A 78 3.00 -1.27 7.58
CA ALA A 78 3.68 -0.58 6.49
C ALA A 78 5.09 -0.13 6.91
N GLU A 79 5.21 0.50 8.08
CA GLU A 79 6.48 0.94 8.63
C GLU A 79 7.40 -0.25 8.95
N SER A 80 6.90 -1.27 9.66
CA SER A 80 7.71 -2.40 10.13
C SER A 80 8.15 -3.37 9.03
N LEU A 81 7.28 -3.71 8.08
CA LEU A 81 7.58 -4.74 7.06
C LEU A 81 8.18 -4.13 5.79
N TRP A 82 7.76 -2.91 5.44
CA TRP A 82 8.09 -2.27 4.17
C TRP A 82 9.00 -1.04 4.31
N GLY A 83 9.21 -0.54 5.53
CA GLY A 83 10.02 0.66 5.76
C GLY A 83 9.39 1.94 5.21
N ILE A 84 8.07 1.93 4.98
CA ILE A 84 7.32 3.11 4.54
C ILE A 84 7.25 4.05 5.76
N ARG A 85 7.80 5.26 5.63
CA ARG A 85 7.76 6.24 6.72
C ARG A 85 6.35 6.79 6.81
N THR A 86 5.73 6.57 7.96
CA THR A 86 4.35 6.98 8.18
C THR A 86 4.29 8.27 8.98
N GLU A 87 3.59 9.26 8.43
CA GLU A 87 3.20 10.46 9.15
C GLU A 87 2.02 10.07 10.06
N LYS A 88 2.22 10.19 11.38
CA LYS A 88 1.24 9.73 12.38
C LYS A 88 0.08 10.71 12.54
N ASP A 89 -0.48 11.13 11.41
CA ASP A 89 -1.57 12.07 11.30
C ASP A 89 -2.92 11.36 11.37
N CYS A 90 -3.85 11.99 12.09
CA CYS A 90 -5.19 11.48 12.31
C CYS A 90 -5.96 11.26 11.00
N SER A 91 -5.74 12.12 10.00
CA SER A 91 -6.33 12.00 8.66
C SER A 91 -5.79 10.81 7.87
N SER A 92 -4.50 10.48 8.02
CA SER A 92 -3.88 9.32 7.37
C SER A 92 -4.49 8.02 7.90
N PHE A 93 -4.62 7.88 9.22
CA PHE A 93 -5.28 6.72 9.83
C PHE A 93 -6.74 6.59 9.41
N LEU A 94 -7.48 7.71 9.41
CA LEU A 94 -8.88 7.69 9.00
C LEU A 94 -9.01 7.25 7.52
N GLY A 95 -8.17 7.79 6.63
CA GLY A 95 -8.19 7.46 5.20
C GLY A 95 -7.88 5.99 4.92
N GLN A 96 -6.81 5.46 5.51
CA GLN A 96 -6.45 4.05 5.41
C GLN A 96 -7.57 3.15 5.96
N GLY A 97 -8.09 3.48 7.14
CA GLY A 97 -9.15 2.73 7.81
C GLY A 97 -10.47 2.70 7.04
N VAL A 98 -10.89 3.84 6.46
CA VAL A 98 -12.10 3.92 5.62
C VAL A 98 -11.93 3.04 4.39
N LEU A 99 -10.76 3.05 3.76
CA LEU A 99 -10.51 2.21 2.59
C LEU A 99 -10.60 0.73 2.98
N PHE A 100 -9.99 0.31 4.10
CA PHE A 100 -10.16 -1.06 4.59
C PHE A 100 -11.60 -1.42 4.94
N LEU A 101 -12.37 -0.48 5.48
CA LEU A 101 -13.80 -0.70 5.77
C LEU A 101 -14.60 -0.90 4.48
N ILE A 102 -14.33 -0.10 3.44
CA ILE A 102 -14.94 -0.28 2.11
C ILE A 102 -14.56 -1.64 1.52
N MET A 103 -13.28 -2.01 1.56
CA MET A 103 -12.83 -3.31 1.10
C MET A 103 -13.49 -4.45 1.89
N GLY A 104 -13.54 -4.31 3.21
CA GLY A 104 -14.25 -5.21 4.10
C GLY A 104 -15.71 -5.39 3.67
N ALA A 105 -16.43 -4.31 3.37
CA ALA A 105 -17.82 -4.39 2.89
C ALA A 105 -17.98 -5.17 1.57
N PHE A 106 -17.00 -5.14 0.65
CA PHE A 106 -17.04 -5.91 -0.60
C PHE A 106 -16.66 -7.39 -0.41
N PHE A 107 -15.67 -7.68 0.44
CA PHE A 107 -15.18 -9.06 0.65
C PHE A 107 -15.94 -9.82 1.74
N PHE A 108 -16.52 -9.13 2.72
CA PHE A 108 -17.25 -9.73 3.83
C PHE A 108 -18.44 -10.61 3.40
N PRO A 109 -19.28 -10.20 2.42
CA PRO A 109 -20.33 -11.09 1.91
C PRO A 109 -19.77 -12.40 1.37
N ILE A 110 -18.59 -12.40 0.75
CA ILE A 110 -17.94 -13.62 0.24
C ILE A 110 -17.50 -14.50 1.42
N TYR A 111 -16.86 -13.90 2.43
CA TYR A 111 -16.45 -14.57 3.67
C TYR A 111 -17.62 -15.20 4.44
N LEU A 112 -18.80 -14.58 4.41
CA LEU A 112 -19.99 -15.08 5.10
C LEU A 112 -20.75 -16.12 4.25
N THR A 113 -20.86 -15.89 2.94
CA THR A 113 -21.63 -16.75 2.04
C THR A 113 -20.96 -18.09 1.83
N LEU A 114 -19.62 -18.13 1.68
CA LEU A 114 -18.90 -19.39 1.44
C LEU A 114 -19.16 -20.43 2.55
N PRO A 115 -18.92 -20.16 3.85
CA PRO A 115 -19.22 -21.11 4.92
C PRO A 115 -20.68 -21.51 4.99
N MET A 116 -21.60 -20.56 4.71
CA MET A 116 -23.05 -20.83 4.69
C MET A 116 -23.46 -21.82 3.59
N LEU A 117 -22.76 -21.85 2.46
CA LEU A 117 -23.01 -22.83 1.40
C LEU A 117 -22.59 -24.26 1.78
N PHE A 118 -21.59 -24.40 2.66
CA PHE A 118 -21.07 -25.70 3.10
C PHE A 118 -21.67 -26.18 4.42
N LEU A 119 -22.44 -25.33 5.10
CA LEU A 119 -23.19 -25.63 6.31
C LEU A 119 -24.03 -26.94 6.22
N PRO A 120 -24.70 -27.25 5.09
CA PRO A 120 -25.44 -28.51 4.92
C PRO A 120 -24.57 -29.78 4.90
N ILE A 121 -23.28 -29.65 4.58
CA ILE A 121 -22.32 -30.76 4.47
C ILE A 121 -21.60 -30.97 5.82
N GLY A 122 -21.80 -30.06 6.78
CA GLY A 122 -21.27 -30.10 8.13
C GLY A 122 -20.23 -29.01 8.38
N PHE A 123 -20.19 -28.50 9.62
CA PHE A 123 -19.31 -27.40 10.04
C PHE A 123 -17.83 -27.65 9.69
N THR A 124 -17.35 -28.89 9.84
CA THR A 124 -15.97 -29.29 9.55
C THR A 124 -15.54 -28.97 8.11
N TRP A 125 -16.44 -29.13 7.12
CA TRP A 125 -16.10 -28.86 5.72
C TRP A 125 -16.07 -27.35 5.42
N GLY A 126 -16.93 -26.58 6.09
CA GLY A 126 -16.87 -25.11 6.05
C GLY A 126 -15.55 -24.58 6.57
N ASP A 127 -15.06 -25.13 7.69
CA ASP A 127 -13.79 -24.73 8.32
C ASP A 127 -12.58 -25.05 7.42
N ILE A 128 -12.57 -26.23 6.78
CA ILE A 128 -11.49 -26.64 5.88
C ILE A 128 -11.40 -25.70 4.67
N ILE A 129 -12.53 -25.23 4.14
CA ILE A 129 -12.59 -24.34 2.96
C ILE A 129 -12.18 -22.90 3.31
N LEU A 130 -12.38 -22.48 4.56
CA LEU A 130 -11.94 -21.17 5.04
C LEU A 130 -10.41 -21.04 5.09
N ILE A 131 -9.67 -22.13 5.30
CA ILE A 131 -8.20 -22.11 5.35
C ILE A 131 -7.58 -21.59 4.03
N PRO A 132 -7.81 -22.19 2.86
CA PRO A 132 -7.24 -21.70 1.61
C PRO A 132 -7.75 -20.29 1.27
N PHE A 133 -9.00 -19.97 1.63
CA PHE A 133 -9.54 -18.63 1.43
C PHE A 133 -8.80 -17.58 2.28
N PHE A 134 -8.55 -17.88 3.56
CA PHE A 134 -7.75 -17.04 4.44
C PHE A 134 -6.32 -16.85 3.90
N LEU A 135 -5.69 -17.90 3.38
CA LEU A 135 -4.33 -17.81 2.81
C LEU A 135 -4.29 -16.84 1.61
N VAL A 136 -5.20 -17.02 0.66
CA VAL A 136 -5.29 -16.16 -0.54
C VAL A 136 -5.63 -14.72 -0.15
N ALA A 137 -6.63 -14.55 0.72
CA ALA A 137 -7.06 -13.24 1.14
C ALA A 137 -6.03 -12.52 2.01
N SER A 138 -5.18 -13.24 2.75
CA SER A 138 -4.03 -12.65 3.46
C SER A 138 -3.00 -12.10 2.48
N ILE A 139 -2.71 -12.79 1.38
CA ILE A 139 -1.80 -12.23 0.35
C ILE A 139 -2.41 -10.98 -0.29
N ILE A 140 -3.71 -11.04 -0.65
CA ILE A 140 -4.43 -9.91 -1.26
C ILE A 140 -4.48 -8.72 -0.30
N SER A 141 -4.85 -8.92 0.96
CA SER A 141 -4.89 -7.86 1.98
C SER A 141 -3.52 -7.26 2.25
N GLY A 142 -2.46 -8.08 2.28
CA GLY A 142 -1.10 -7.57 2.43
C GLY A 142 -0.63 -6.76 1.22
N TYR A 143 -1.02 -7.18 0.02
CA TYR A 143 -0.77 -6.40 -1.20
C TYR A 143 -1.47 -5.06 -1.14
N LEU A 144 -2.75 -5.05 -0.78
CA LEU A 144 -3.52 -3.82 -0.66
C LEU A 144 -2.96 -2.90 0.42
N GLY A 145 -2.71 -3.41 1.63
CA GLY A 145 -2.19 -2.60 2.73
C GLY A 145 -0.85 -1.94 2.41
N ARG A 146 0.06 -2.67 1.74
CA ARG A 146 1.31 -2.11 1.22
C ARG A 146 1.09 -0.96 0.23
N HIS A 147 0.12 -1.06 -0.67
CA HIS A 147 -0.12 -0.04 -1.71
C HIS A 147 -0.97 1.13 -1.20
N ILE A 148 -1.79 0.89 -0.20
CA ILE A 148 -2.64 1.92 0.42
C ILE A 148 -1.80 2.86 1.27
N ALA A 149 -0.86 2.35 2.07
CA ALA A 149 -0.09 3.19 2.99
C ALA A 149 0.64 4.37 2.30
N PRO A 150 1.36 4.21 1.18
CA PRO A 150 2.04 5.32 0.51
C PRO A 150 1.11 6.45 0.03
N GLU A 151 -0.14 6.14 -0.31
CA GLU A 151 -1.12 7.13 -0.81
C GLU A 151 -1.57 8.11 0.28
N PHE A 152 -1.55 7.68 1.56
CA PHE A 152 -2.01 8.49 2.69
C PHE A 152 -0.86 9.10 3.50
N GLU A 153 0.33 8.53 3.43
CA GLU A 153 1.46 8.90 4.28
C GLU A 153 2.38 9.95 3.63
N GLY A 154 2.06 10.41 2.41
CA GLY A 154 2.82 11.45 1.69
C GLY A 154 4.25 11.05 1.30
N SER A 155 4.76 9.94 1.83
CA SER A 155 6.08 9.41 1.57
C SER A 155 6.09 8.62 0.26
N GLN A 156 5.96 9.34 -0.85
CA GLN A 156 6.47 8.88 -2.14
C GLN A 156 8.02 8.94 -2.12
N GLU A 157 8.68 8.41 -1.08
CA GLU A 157 10.13 8.21 -1.00
C GLU A 157 10.54 6.88 -1.65
N ARG A 158 10.02 6.68 -2.87
CA ARG A 158 10.55 5.97 -4.04
C ARG A 158 9.66 6.51 -5.15
N ARG A 159 10.03 7.49 -5.98
CA ARG A 159 11.22 7.51 -6.85
C ARG A 159 11.60 6.15 -7.47
N GLU A 160 10.67 5.22 -7.52
CA GLU A 160 10.34 4.60 -8.80
C GLU A 160 9.18 5.46 -9.27
N GLU A 161 9.45 6.66 -9.78
CA GLU A 161 9.29 6.84 -11.21
C GLU A 161 8.12 5.97 -11.73
N PHE A 162 6.89 6.33 -11.32
CA PHE A 162 5.97 6.71 -12.38
C PHE A 162 6.80 7.62 -13.26
N ALA A 163 7.35 7.05 -14.33
CA ALA A 163 7.90 7.80 -15.42
C ALA A 163 6.81 8.83 -15.70
N SER A 164 7.00 10.06 -15.16
CA SER A 164 6.30 11.22 -15.66
C SER A 164 6.39 11.05 -17.16
N VAL A 165 5.30 11.24 -17.90
CA VAL A 165 5.10 11.00 -19.34
C VAL A 165 6.10 11.84 -20.20
N ARG A 166 7.37 11.69 -19.87
CA ARG A 166 8.50 12.63 -19.73
C ARG A 166 9.69 11.82 -19.16
N ASP A 167 9.82 10.53 -19.49
CA ASP A 167 11.15 10.02 -19.85
C ASP A 167 11.60 10.93 -20.99
N ARG A 168 12.31 12.00 -20.62
CA ARG A 168 12.44 13.22 -21.40
C ARG A 168 13.26 12.91 -22.62
N HIS A 169 12.54 12.55 -23.69
CA HIS A 169 13.06 12.55 -25.03
C HIS A 169 13.28 14.01 -25.41
N GLU A 170 14.54 14.43 -25.35
CA GLU A 170 14.91 15.78 -25.75
C GLU A 170 15.44 15.73 -27.18
N LYS A 171 15.07 16.73 -27.99
CA LYS A 171 15.55 16.86 -29.36
C LYS A 171 16.96 17.46 -29.31
N CYS A 172 17.95 16.76 -29.86
CA CYS A 172 19.29 17.30 -30.00
C CYS A 172 19.26 18.56 -30.91
N PRO A 173 19.83 19.70 -30.49
CA PRO A 173 19.83 20.92 -31.31
C PRO A 173 20.72 20.80 -32.55
N VAL A 174 21.70 19.88 -32.53
CA VAL A 174 22.67 19.71 -33.63
C VAL A 174 22.13 18.74 -34.69
N CYS A 175 21.71 17.53 -34.31
CA CYS A 175 21.28 16.51 -35.26
C CYS A 175 19.76 16.34 -35.37
N GLY A 176 18.98 17.03 -34.53
CA GLY A 176 17.51 17.00 -34.56
C GLY A 176 16.86 15.68 -34.11
N ARG A 177 17.64 14.68 -33.67
CA ARG A 177 17.11 13.40 -33.17
C ARG A 177 16.70 13.50 -31.71
N PHE A 178 15.62 12.82 -31.36
CA PHE A 178 15.17 12.66 -29.98
C PHE A 178 15.98 11.56 -29.30
N PHE A 179 16.39 11.78 -28.05
CA PHE A 179 17.12 10.78 -27.27
C PHE A 179 16.72 10.83 -25.79
N ASN A 180 16.85 9.69 -25.12
CA ASN A 180 16.56 9.59 -23.69
C ASN A 180 17.74 10.18 -22.88
N THR A 181 17.44 11.18 -22.07
CA THR A 181 18.41 11.89 -21.23
C THR A 181 18.98 11.06 -20.09
N LYS A 182 18.32 9.97 -19.66
CA LYS A 182 18.84 9.07 -18.61
C LYS A 182 19.94 8.15 -19.09
N SER A 183 19.81 7.63 -20.31
CA SER A 183 20.78 6.71 -20.91
C SER A 183 21.93 7.44 -21.62
N ALA A 184 21.86 8.77 -21.72
CA ALA A 184 22.87 9.58 -22.38
C ALA A 184 24.06 9.83 -21.44
N GLU A 185 25.26 9.77 -22.01
CA GLU A 185 26.51 10.06 -21.32
C GLU A 185 26.56 11.53 -20.89
N LYS A 186 27.15 11.82 -19.72
CA LYS A 186 27.29 13.18 -19.18
C LYS A 186 28.74 13.62 -19.28
N SER A 187 28.95 14.82 -19.82
CA SER A 187 30.25 15.50 -19.84
C SER A 187 30.65 15.94 -18.43
N ILE A 188 31.95 16.16 -18.22
CA ILE A 188 32.54 16.63 -16.95
C ILE A 188 31.97 18.00 -16.54
N SER A 189 31.55 18.80 -17.53
CA SER A 189 30.91 20.11 -17.38
C SER A 189 29.41 20.05 -17.02
N GLY A 190 28.83 18.85 -16.88
CA GLY A 190 27.41 18.66 -16.56
C GLY A 190 26.46 18.71 -17.77
N TYR A 191 27.00 18.74 -18.99
CA TYR A 191 26.23 18.69 -20.23
C TYR A 191 25.89 17.25 -20.62
N ILE A 192 24.73 17.04 -21.25
CA ILE A 192 24.30 15.75 -21.77
C ILE A 192 24.83 15.58 -23.20
N ILE A 193 25.55 14.49 -23.45
CA ILE A 193 26.15 14.18 -24.75
C ILE A 193 25.13 13.39 -25.58
N CYS A 194 24.82 13.89 -26.78
CA CYS A 194 23.91 13.19 -27.68
C CYS A 194 24.51 11.84 -28.13
N PRO A 195 23.81 10.70 -27.97
CA PRO A 195 24.35 9.40 -28.33
C PRO A 195 24.58 9.22 -29.84
N TYR A 196 23.88 10.00 -30.68
CA TYR A 196 23.93 9.87 -32.13
C TYR A 196 25.01 10.71 -32.80
N CYS A 197 25.22 11.95 -32.34
CA CYS A 197 26.16 12.89 -32.99
C CYS A 197 27.31 13.31 -32.07
N LYS A 198 27.34 12.83 -30.82
CA LYS A 198 28.39 13.09 -29.83
C LYS A 198 28.63 14.57 -29.50
N SER A 199 27.72 15.46 -29.91
CA SER A 199 27.72 16.86 -29.49
C SER A 199 27.14 17.02 -28.09
N GLU A 200 27.65 18.00 -27.35
CA GLU A 200 27.07 18.45 -26.09
C GLU A 200 25.76 19.18 -26.39
N ALA A 201 24.64 18.56 -26.05
CA ALA A 201 23.34 18.97 -26.54
C ALA A 201 22.63 19.94 -25.58
N ILE A 202 22.64 19.63 -24.27
CA ILE A 202 21.74 20.27 -23.29
C ILE A 202 22.39 20.28 -21.90
N ARG A 203 22.34 21.42 -21.19
CA ARG A 203 22.80 21.54 -19.79
C ARG A 203 21.80 20.86 -18.87
N SER A 204 22.27 19.94 -18.03
CA SER A 204 21.40 19.21 -17.11
C SER A 204 20.78 20.17 -16.09
N ARG A 205 19.46 20.41 -16.17
CA ARG A 205 18.70 21.27 -15.23
C ARG A 205 18.68 20.76 -13.78
N SER A 206 19.30 19.62 -13.48
CA SER A 206 19.28 19.00 -12.15
C SER A 206 20.40 19.47 -11.21
N GLN A 207 21.26 20.41 -11.62
CA GLN A 207 22.22 21.03 -10.73
C GLN A 207 21.70 22.41 -10.32
N PRO A 208 21.27 22.62 -9.06
CA PRO A 208 21.06 23.97 -8.57
C PRO A 208 22.41 24.70 -8.64
N ASP A 209 22.40 25.90 -9.22
CA ASP A 209 23.58 26.76 -9.20
C ASP A 209 23.91 27.03 -7.72
N ILE A 210 25.02 26.47 -7.24
CA ILE A 210 25.58 26.81 -5.94
C ILE A 210 26.26 28.15 -6.15
N GLU A 211 25.55 29.23 -5.88
CA GLU A 211 26.15 30.55 -5.73
C GLU A 211 27.10 30.50 -4.52
N PHE A 212 28.39 30.75 -4.78
CA PHE A 212 29.43 30.94 -3.77
C PHE A 212 29.50 32.40 -3.33
#